data_AF-A0A5A4PWS8-F1
#
_entry.id   AF-A0A5A4PWS8-F1
#
_cell.length_a   1.000
_cell.length_b   1.000
_cell.length_c   1.000
_cell.angle_alpha   90.00
_cell.angle_beta   90.00
_cell.angle_gamma   90.00
#
_symmetry.space_group_name_H-M   'P 1'
#
loop_
_entity.id
_entity.type
_entity.pdbx_description
1 polymer ?
#
loop_
_entity_poly.entity_id
_entity_poly.type
_entity_poly.pdbx_seq_one_letter_code
_entity_poly.pdbx_strand_id
1 'polypeptide(L)'
;MYYFALLFPIVLYFLPRIDKKTKFILALIPMVLIIALRFGHGPDYFAYEFYYNSLNTDTLGKLVDHQGQIELGFRLLEFPFIQLGLSFHVFISTLGIALLGCFSYWIYKSSDDPLLSLILFYGMFFNVWVLSALRQSIVIALILLLYFRKDRELKEWKKIVFIVLLSFFHKSAIYVLPFLLLLKIDWNRKSLSIVLGLALLTTFVPFESILVHFNSVTIVKKMLGYMRTTYGFFDFPSIVRLLFVSVVLFYYDRITKTDYQKFIVNAFILGISSYFVLKFSELTASRSTIYFLMLFVIIVPWIVQSYEKNHKLYRTSVILVMCFSVVYLQKELMATERQSGFSNQTRGYVQMRTIFNKDYGSFDERSAFYTYHRGLCEAEAATSRENLRVNRTFVGYQEDKDNVVVYDKSKKMYGIINNDGNWVVEPEYKKQPTLYKNVLAFGKQGEVFRQREYIDISGNDMTYDEMRSVIDAELVKQDKLIDAREETFNYNYDLLPDEIKSQLPNKENVSNFRLVSLDIPTKYYIGKFKYYDFDMTVYYDGHEHLVSDEIFRTATRYDENNMLIAYTYCSKIIINSDNQVIWVE
;
A
#
# COMPACT_ATOMS: atom_id res chain seq x y z
N MET A 1 -19.47 -5.64 -15.61
CA MET A 1 -18.26 -5.55 -16.48
C MET A 1 -17.33 -6.77 -16.33
N TYR A 2 -16.94 -7.18 -15.11
CA TYR A 2 -16.02 -8.32 -14.92
C TYR A 2 -16.43 -9.62 -15.63
N TYR A 3 -17.70 -10.02 -15.50
CA TYR A 3 -18.24 -11.20 -16.16
C TYR A 3 -18.27 -11.07 -17.69
N PHE A 4 -18.67 -9.89 -18.18
CA PHE A 4 -18.69 -9.59 -19.62
C PHE A 4 -17.30 -9.71 -20.23
N ALA A 5 -16.25 -9.23 -19.55
CA ALA A 5 -14.87 -9.32 -20.02
C ALA A 5 -14.34 -10.77 -20.13
N LEU A 6 -14.97 -11.75 -19.47
CA LEU A 6 -14.69 -13.18 -19.68
C LEU A 6 -15.62 -13.82 -20.72
N LEU A 7 -16.91 -13.50 -20.70
CA LEU A 7 -17.88 -14.08 -21.63
C LEU A 7 -17.64 -13.62 -23.07
N PHE A 8 -17.20 -12.37 -23.26
CA PHE A 8 -16.91 -11.81 -24.58
C PHE A 8 -15.83 -12.60 -25.34
N PRO A 9 -14.62 -12.88 -24.80
CA PRO A 9 -13.64 -13.71 -25.50
C PRO A 9 -14.09 -15.16 -25.70
N ILE A 10 -14.94 -15.72 -24.82
CA ILE A 10 -15.55 -17.04 -25.02
C ILE A 10 -16.42 -17.04 -26.28
N VAL A 11 -17.27 -16.01 -26.45
CA VAL A 11 -18.08 -15.85 -27.68
C VAL A 11 -17.17 -15.68 -28.90
N LEU A 12 -16.17 -14.79 -28.82
CA LEU A 12 -15.21 -14.57 -29.92
C LEU A 12 -14.51 -15.87 -30.35
N TYR A 13 -14.20 -16.76 -29.41
CA TYR A 13 -13.53 -18.04 -29.70
C TYR A 13 -14.27 -18.83 -30.78
N PHE A 14 -15.60 -18.92 -30.69
CA PHE A 14 -16.43 -19.70 -31.60
C PHE A 14 -16.85 -18.98 -32.89
N LEU A 15 -16.57 -17.69 -33.04
CA LEU A 15 -16.92 -16.96 -34.27
C LEU A 15 -16.03 -17.37 -35.45
N PRO A 16 -16.55 -17.92 -36.56
CA PRO A 16 -15.71 -18.48 -37.62
C PRO A 16 -15.09 -17.40 -38.55
N ARG A 17 -15.67 -16.20 -38.61
CA ARG A 17 -15.35 -15.17 -39.62
C ARG A 17 -14.22 -14.20 -39.22
N ILE A 18 -13.67 -14.31 -38.01
CA ILE A 18 -12.66 -13.39 -37.49
C ILE A 18 -11.33 -14.14 -37.32
N ASP A 19 -10.23 -13.56 -37.78
CA ASP A 19 -8.91 -14.17 -37.63
C ASP A 19 -8.44 -14.20 -36.16
N LYS A 20 -7.49 -15.08 -35.85
CA LYS A 20 -7.00 -15.29 -34.48
C LYS A 20 -6.42 -14.03 -33.84
N LYS A 21 -5.69 -13.21 -34.60
CA LYS A 21 -5.03 -12.00 -34.08
C LYS A 21 -6.08 -10.95 -33.74
N THR A 22 -7.06 -10.73 -34.62
CA THR A 22 -8.16 -9.80 -34.37
C THR A 22 -9.00 -10.23 -33.18
N LYS A 23 -9.36 -11.51 -33.06
CA LYS A 23 -10.07 -12.03 -31.86
C LYS A 23 -9.29 -11.75 -30.57
N PHE A 24 -7.98 -11.98 -30.59
CA PHE A 24 -7.12 -11.76 -29.42
C PHE A 24 -7.07 -10.28 -29.04
N ILE A 25 -6.94 -9.37 -30.00
CA ILE A 25 -6.95 -7.92 -29.74
C ILE A 25 -8.31 -7.46 -29.20
N LEU A 26 -9.41 -7.90 -29.81
CA LEU A 26 -10.77 -7.56 -29.35
C LEU A 26 -11.02 -8.04 -27.92
N ALA A 27 -10.53 -9.23 -27.56
CA ALA A 27 -10.64 -9.78 -26.21
C ALA A 27 -10.00 -8.89 -25.13
N LEU A 28 -8.99 -8.06 -25.47
CA LEU A 28 -8.32 -7.18 -24.51
C LEU A 28 -9.10 -5.91 -24.20
N ILE A 29 -9.98 -5.46 -25.10
CA ILE A 29 -10.74 -4.20 -24.95
C ILE A 29 -11.51 -4.14 -23.62
N PRO A 30 -12.36 -5.11 -23.27
CA PRO A 30 -13.11 -5.04 -22.00
C PRO A 30 -12.19 -5.15 -20.77
N MET A 31 -11.02 -5.79 -20.89
CA MET A 31 -10.02 -5.84 -19.81
C MET A 31 -9.37 -4.47 -19.58
N VAL A 32 -9.04 -3.75 -20.66
CA VAL A 32 -8.52 -2.37 -20.59
C VAL A 32 -9.55 -1.43 -19.96
N LEU A 33 -10.83 -1.56 -20.33
CA LEU A 33 -11.91 -0.77 -19.73
C LEU A 33 -12.03 -1.02 -18.22
N ILE A 34 -11.91 -2.28 -17.79
CA ILE A 34 -11.87 -2.61 -16.36
C ILE A 34 -10.69 -1.92 -15.68
N ILE A 35 -9.50 -2.00 -16.28
CA ILE A 35 -8.29 -1.39 -15.70
C ILE A 35 -8.47 0.12 -15.54
N ALA A 36 -8.95 0.80 -16.58
CA ALA A 36 -9.06 2.25 -16.62
C ALA A 36 -10.17 2.81 -15.74
N LEU A 37 -11.28 2.08 -15.60
CA LEU A 37 -12.47 2.60 -14.93
C LEU A 37 -12.62 2.12 -13.49
N ARG A 38 -11.82 1.15 -13.00
CA ARG A 38 -12.01 0.57 -11.66
C ARG A 38 -11.76 1.55 -10.51
N PHE A 39 -12.54 1.39 -9.44
CA PHE A 39 -12.33 2.04 -8.16
C PHE A 39 -12.35 1.00 -7.02
N GLY A 40 -11.37 1.05 -6.12
CA GLY A 40 -11.32 0.21 -4.92
C GLY A 40 -11.25 -1.31 -5.16
N HIS A 41 -10.70 -1.76 -6.30
CA HIS A 41 -10.64 -3.20 -6.59
C HIS A 41 -9.42 -3.86 -5.94
N GLY A 42 -9.69 -4.84 -5.08
CA GLY A 42 -8.67 -5.65 -4.41
C GLY A 42 -8.09 -4.99 -3.16
N PRO A 43 -7.39 -5.77 -2.31
CA PRO A 43 -6.90 -5.31 -1.00
C PRO A 43 -5.85 -4.19 -1.07
N ASP A 44 -5.09 -4.10 -2.15
CA ASP A 44 -3.94 -3.18 -2.21
C ASP A 44 -4.29 -1.81 -2.82
N TYR A 45 -5.49 -1.62 -3.39
CA TYR A 45 -5.84 -0.43 -4.18
C TYR A 45 -5.65 0.87 -3.40
N PHE A 46 -6.29 0.98 -2.24
CA PHE A 46 -6.24 2.18 -1.42
C PHE A 46 -4.89 2.36 -0.74
N ALA A 47 -4.17 1.28 -0.46
CA ALA A 47 -2.81 1.37 0.03
C ALA A 47 -1.92 2.07 -1.02
N TYR A 48 -2.00 1.67 -2.30
CA TYR A 48 -1.28 2.36 -3.36
C TYR A 48 -1.71 3.82 -3.52
N GLU A 49 -3.02 4.11 -3.43
CA GLU A 49 -3.52 5.49 -3.51
C GLU A 49 -2.96 6.35 -2.37
N PHE A 50 -3.05 5.85 -1.15
CA PHE A 50 -2.53 6.50 0.05
C PHE A 50 -1.03 6.81 -0.11
N TYR A 51 -0.24 5.82 -0.52
CA TYR A 51 1.19 6.02 -0.69
C TYR A 51 1.51 6.99 -1.82
N TYR A 52 0.85 6.86 -2.96
CA TYR A 52 1.02 7.78 -4.09
C TYR A 52 0.81 9.24 -3.68
N ASN A 53 -0.25 9.51 -2.91
CA ASN A 53 -0.59 10.85 -2.42
C ASN A 53 0.28 11.30 -1.23
N SER A 54 1.03 10.40 -0.59
CA SER A 54 1.85 10.68 0.60
C SER A 54 3.36 10.74 0.32
N LEU A 55 3.80 10.42 -0.90
CA LEU A 55 5.20 10.48 -1.28
C LEU A 55 5.69 11.92 -1.31
N ASN A 56 6.76 12.22 -0.57
CA ASN A 56 7.44 13.51 -0.70
C ASN A 56 8.36 13.46 -1.92
N THR A 57 7.99 14.22 -2.95
CA THR A 57 8.72 14.29 -4.21
C THR A 57 9.41 15.63 -4.43
N ASP A 58 9.69 16.41 -3.38
CA ASP A 58 10.31 17.74 -3.53
C ASP A 58 11.69 17.65 -4.20
N THR A 59 12.43 16.56 -3.93
CA THR A 59 13.71 16.27 -4.58
C THR A 59 13.88 14.78 -4.82
N LEU A 60 14.69 14.41 -5.82
CA LEU A 60 15.07 13.01 -6.08
C LEU A 60 15.78 12.38 -4.87
N GLY A 61 16.52 13.17 -4.09
CA GLY A 61 17.17 12.71 -2.86
C GLY A 61 16.15 12.25 -1.81
N LYS A 62 15.10 13.05 -1.58
CA LYS A 62 14.01 12.69 -0.66
C LYS A 62 13.25 11.43 -1.11
N LEU A 63 13.13 11.21 -2.42
CA LEU A 63 12.52 9.99 -2.98
C LEU A 63 13.36 8.73 -2.67
N VAL A 64 14.69 8.85 -2.73
CA VAL A 64 15.61 7.73 -2.48
C VAL A 64 15.67 7.39 -0.99
N ASP A 65 15.61 8.40 -0.11
CA ASP A 65 15.51 8.20 1.34
C ASP A 65 14.36 7.25 1.70
N HIS A 66 14.51 6.50 2.79
CA HIS A 66 13.55 5.46 3.16
C HIS A 66 12.22 6.06 3.63
N GLN A 67 11.34 6.36 2.69
CA GLN A 67 10.00 6.92 2.91
C GLN A 67 8.94 5.82 2.86
N GLY A 68 9.00 4.89 3.82
CA GLY A 68 7.94 3.91 4.05
C GLY A 68 8.21 2.49 3.54
N GLN A 69 7.16 1.67 3.52
CA GLN A 69 7.22 0.21 3.28
C GLN A 69 7.20 -0.18 1.79
N ILE A 70 7.37 0.78 0.87
CA ILE A 70 7.39 0.53 -0.58
C ILE A 70 8.82 0.42 -1.10
N GLU A 71 9.04 -0.52 -2.01
CA GLU A 71 10.31 -0.73 -2.67
C GLU A 71 10.70 0.44 -3.60
N LEU A 72 12.00 0.76 -3.64
CA LEU A 72 12.54 1.90 -4.39
C LEU A 72 12.13 1.91 -5.87
N GLY A 73 12.13 0.76 -6.53
CA GLY A 73 11.78 0.64 -7.94
C GLY A 73 10.33 1.05 -8.22
N PHE A 74 9.40 0.79 -7.31
CA PHE A 74 8.00 1.21 -7.48
C PHE A 74 7.85 2.72 -7.27
N ARG A 75 8.51 3.30 -6.26
CA ARG A 75 8.53 4.76 -6.04
C ARG A 75 9.09 5.53 -7.24
N LEU A 76 10.11 4.97 -7.90
CA LEU A 76 10.68 5.53 -9.13
C LEU A 76 9.69 5.51 -10.31
N LEU A 77 8.74 4.57 -10.34
CA LEU A 77 7.66 4.56 -11.36
C LEU A 77 6.59 5.60 -11.07
N GLU A 78 6.29 5.85 -9.81
CA GLU A 78 5.29 6.85 -9.38
C GLU A 78 5.79 8.28 -9.63
N PHE A 79 7.09 8.52 -9.39
CA PHE A 79 7.72 9.83 -9.46
C PHE A 79 7.37 10.67 -10.70
N PRO A 80 7.53 10.20 -11.95
CA PRO A 80 7.20 11.02 -13.12
C PRO A 80 5.72 11.41 -13.18
N PHE A 81 4.80 10.56 -12.71
CA PHE A 81 3.37 10.89 -12.70
C PHE A 81 3.08 11.98 -11.67
N ILE A 82 3.69 11.89 -10.48
CA ILE A 82 3.53 12.88 -9.42
C ILE A 82 4.10 14.24 -9.87
N GLN A 83 5.29 14.25 -10.48
CA GLN A 83 5.91 15.48 -11.00
C GLN A 83 5.09 16.16 -12.10
N LEU A 84 4.36 15.37 -12.90
CA LEU A 84 3.45 15.89 -13.92
C LEU A 84 2.07 16.28 -13.36
N GLY A 85 1.84 16.15 -12.05
CA GLY A 85 0.54 16.43 -11.43
C GLY A 85 -0.58 15.47 -11.87
N LEU A 86 -0.23 14.28 -12.35
CA LEU A 86 -1.22 13.28 -12.78
C LEU A 86 -1.85 12.61 -11.55
N SER A 87 -3.13 12.23 -11.67
CA SER A 87 -3.81 11.55 -10.57
C SER A 87 -3.34 10.11 -10.41
N PHE A 88 -3.48 9.57 -9.18
CA PHE A 88 -3.27 8.15 -8.88
C PHE A 88 -3.97 7.22 -9.88
N HIS A 89 -5.19 7.57 -10.30
CA HIS A 89 -6.01 6.79 -11.21
C HIS A 89 -5.37 6.67 -12.61
N VAL A 90 -4.72 7.74 -13.09
CA VAL A 90 -3.98 7.73 -14.36
C VAL A 90 -2.75 6.82 -14.24
N PHE A 91 -2.00 6.95 -13.14
CA PHE A 91 -0.83 6.11 -12.87
C PHE A 91 -1.20 4.62 -12.83
N ILE A 92 -2.17 4.24 -11.99
CA ILE A 92 -2.54 2.84 -11.77
C ILE A 92 -3.14 2.20 -13.03
N SER A 93 -3.86 2.99 -13.83
CA SER A 93 -4.41 2.55 -15.12
C SER A 93 -3.31 2.33 -16.15
N THR A 94 -2.36 3.26 -16.25
CA THR A 94 -1.22 3.15 -17.17
C THR A 94 -0.37 1.93 -16.84
N LEU A 95 -0.05 1.74 -15.56
CA LEU A 95 0.69 0.57 -15.09
C LEU A 95 -0.08 -0.73 -15.37
N GLY A 96 -1.38 -0.77 -15.05
CA GLY A 96 -2.22 -1.94 -15.30
C GLY A 96 -2.30 -2.31 -16.79
N ILE A 97 -2.45 -1.32 -17.68
CA ILE A 97 -2.46 -1.54 -19.14
C ILE A 97 -1.11 -2.04 -19.62
N ALA A 98 0.00 -1.48 -19.12
CA ALA A 98 1.34 -1.95 -19.44
C ALA A 98 1.55 -3.41 -19.00
N LEU A 99 1.11 -3.78 -17.79
CA LEU A 99 1.17 -5.15 -17.28
C LEU A 99 0.32 -6.10 -18.13
N LEU A 100 -0.93 -5.73 -18.45
CA LEU A 100 -1.78 -6.51 -19.34
C LEU A 100 -1.12 -6.70 -20.71
N GLY A 101 -0.50 -5.65 -21.26
CA GLY A 101 0.27 -5.71 -22.50
C GLY A 101 1.41 -6.73 -22.42
N CYS A 102 2.19 -6.71 -21.34
CA CYS A 102 3.27 -7.68 -21.10
C CYS A 102 2.77 -9.12 -21.03
N PHE A 103 1.73 -9.39 -20.23
CA PHE A 103 1.14 -10.73 -20.13
C PHE A 103 0.56 -11.19 -21.46
N SER A 104 -0.18 -10.32 -22.14
CA SER A 104 -0.81 -10.63 -23.42
C SER A 104 0.23 -10.91 -24.51
N TYR A 105 1.32 -10.15 -24.52
CA TYR A 105 2.43 -10.38 -25.44
C TYR A 105 3.14 -11.71 -25.17
N TRP A 106 3.39 -12.05 -23.90
CA TRP A 106 3.93 -13.35 -23.52
C TRP A 106 3.00 -14.49 -23.97
N ILE A 107 1.71 -14.42 -23.66
CA ILE A 107 0.70 -15.43 -24.04
C ILE A 107 0.68 -15.60 -25.56
N TYR A 108 0.60 -14.50 -26.31
CA TYR A 108 0.51 -14.54 -27.78
C TYR A 108 1.75 -15.15 -28.44
N LYS A 109 2.94 -14.98 -27.84
CA LYS A 109 4.20 -15.51 -28.37
C LYS A 109 4.52 -16.94 -27.91
N SER A 110 4.00 -17.36 -26.77
CA SER A 110 4.33 -18.66 -26.16
C SER A 110 3.25 -19.73 -26.30
N SER A 111 1.98 -19.36 -26.44
CA SER A 111 0.86 -20.30 -26.53
C SER A 111 0.54 -20.71 -27.97
N ASP A 112 0.21 -21.98 -28.17
CA ASP A 112 -0.29 -22.49 -29.45
C ASP A 112 -1.80 -22.18 -29.64
N ASP A 113 -2.53 -21.83 -28.56
CA ASP A 113 -3.88 -21.24 -28.60
C ASP A 113 -3.95 -20.00 -27.69
N PRO A 114 -3.52 -18.82 -28.19
CA PRO A 114 -3.45 -17.59 -27.41
C PRO A 114 -4.78 -17.15 -26.81
N LEU A 115 -5.90 -17.36 -27.51
CA LEU A 115 -7.21 -16.90 -27.04
C LEU A 115 -7.71 -17.77 -25.88
N LEU A 116 -7.55 -19.09 -25.96
CA LEU A 116 -7.88 -19.99 -24.85
C LEU A 116 -7.00 -19.71 -23.62
N SER A 117 -5.71 -19.46 -23.83
CA SER A 117 -4.79 -19.01 -22.76
C SER A 117 -5.23 -17.69 -22.15
N LEU A 118 -5.66 -16.71 -22.95
CA LEU A 118 -6.11 -15.41 -22.44
C LEU A 118 -7.40 -15.54 -21.60
N ILE A 119 -8.33 -16.40 -22.01
CA ILE A 119 -9.55 -16.73 -21.23
C ILE A 119 -9.17 -17.32 -19.88
N LEU A 120 -8.24 -18.29 -19.86
CA LEU A 120 -7.76 -18.92 -18.63
C LEU A 120 -7.00 -17.94 -17.74
N PHE A 121 -6.15 -17.10 -18.34
CA PHE A 121 -5.43 -16.04 -17.63
C PHE A 121 -6.39 -15.04 -16.98
N TYR A 122 -7.43 -14.63 -17.70
CA TYR A 122 -8.44 -13.73 -17.15
C TYR A 122 -9.16 -14.36 -15.95
N GLY A 123 -9.61 -15.61 -16.08
CA GLY A 123 -10.30 -16.32 -15.02
C GLY A 123 -9.44 -16.52 -13.76
N MET A 124 -8.15 -16.82 -13.93
CA MET A 124 -7.28 -17.20 -12.81
C MET A 124 -6.44 -16.07 -12.21
N PHE A 125 -5.96 -15.13 -13.03
CA PHE A 125 -4.84 -14.27 -12.66
C PHE A 125 -5.11 -12.77 -12.83
N PHE A 126 -6.04 -12.38 -13.70
CA PHE A 126 -6.24 -10.96 -14.03
C PHE A 126 -6.62 -10.10 -12.81
N ASN A 127 -7.61 -10.51 -12.02
CA ASN A 127 -8.07 -9.70 -10.88
C ASN A 127 -6.94 -9.44 -9.85
N VAL A 128 -6.21 -10.48 -9.46
CA VAL A 128 -5.15 -10.32 -8.46
C VAL A 128 -3.92 -9.64 -9.05
N TRP A 129 -3.42 -10.12 -10.20
CA TRP A 129 -2.10 -9.74 -10.68
C TRP A 129 -2.12 -8.56 -11.65
N VAL A 130 -3.26 -8.19 -12.24
CA VAL A 130 -3.35 -6.97 -13.06
C VAL A 130 -4.05 -5.85 -12.30
N LEU A 131 -4.93 -6.15 -11.33
CA LEU A 131 -5.69 -5.11 -10.64
C LEU A 131 -5.23 -4.82 -9.20
N SER A 132 -4.64 -5.78 -8.47
CA SER A 132 -4.22 -5.60 -7.07
C SER A 132 -2.71 -5.68 -6.85
N ALA A 133 -2.08 -6.86 -6.85
CA ALA A 133 -0.69 -7.09 -6.43
C ALA A 133 0.37 -6.58 -7.44
N LEU A 134 0.30 -5.31 -7.82
CA LEU A 134 0.99 -4.68 -8.94
C LEU A 134 2.51 -4.72 -8.82
N ARG A 135 3.06 -4.45 -7.63
CA ARG A 135 4.51 -4.51 -7.37
C ARG A 135 5.08 -5.88 -7.74
N GLN A 136 4.44 -6.94 -7.24
CA GLN A 136 4.86 -8.30 -7.55
C GLN A 136 4.55 -8.68 -9.01
N SER A 137 3.44 -8.18 -9.56
CA SER A 137 3.07 -8.40 -10.96
C SER A 137 4.08 -7.86 -11.96
N ILE A 138 4.69 -6.70 -11.72
CA ILE A 138 5.80 -6.17 -12.54
C ILE A 138 6.89 -7.23 -12.66
N VAL A 139 7.29 -7.82 -11.54
CA VAL A 139 8.30 -8.87 -11.50
C VAL A 139 7.81 -10.11 -12.27
N ILE A 140 6.57 -10.55 -12.06
CA ILE A 140 6.04 -11.75 -12.73
C ILE A 140 5.99 -11.54 -14.25
N ALA A 141 5.38 -10.46 -14.73
CA ALA A 141 5.26 -10.15 -16.15
C ALA A 141 6.63 -10.09 -16.85
N LEU A 142 7.61 -9.43 -16.22
CA LEU A 142 8.96 -9.32 -16.78
C LEU A 142 9.71 -10.66 -16.73
N ILE A 143 9.56 -11.47 -15.68
CA ILE A 143 10.16 -12.81 -15.64
C ILE A 143 9.56 -13.71 -16.73
N LEU A 144 8.25 -13.70 -16.93
CA LEU A 144 7.61 -14.46 -18.01
C LEU A 144 8.16 -14.04 -19.39
N LEU A 145 8.33 -12.74 -19.64
CA LEU A 145 8.86 -12.21 -20.89
C LEU A 145 10.35 -12.45 -21.11
N LEU A 146 11.14 -12.48 -20.04
CA LEU A 146 12.61 -12.62 -20.11
C LEU A 146 13.04 -14.08 -20.10
N TYR A 147 12.30 -14.97 -19.41
CA TYR A 147 12.73 -16.36 -19.16
C TYR A 147 11.82 -17.42 -19.76
N PHE A 148 10.51 -17.17 -19.83
CA PHE A 148 9.54 -18.19 -20.21
C PHE A 148 8.91 -17.93 -21.58
N ARG A 149 9.53 -17.08 -22.41
CA ARG A 149 9.07 -16.77 -23.76
C ARG A 149 9.73 -17.69 -24.79
N LYS A 150 8.95 -18.24 -25.73
CA LYS A 150 9.38 -19.29 -26.70
C LYS A 150 10.55 -18.89 -27.60
N ASP A 151 10.62 -17.62 -27.98
CA ASP A 151 11.55 -17.06 -28.97
C ASP A 151 12.72 -16.29 -28.33
N ARG A 152 12.96 -16.44 -27.02
CA ARG A 152 13.97 -15.64 -26.32
C ARG A 152 14.95 -16.50 -25.54
N GLU A 153 16.22 -16.36 -25.90
CA GLU A 153 17.33 -16.81 -25.08
C GLU A 153 18.14 -15.61 -24.59
N LEU A 154 18.28 -15.50 -23.27
CA LEU A 154 19.16 -14.54 -22.63
C LEU A 154 20.40 -15.26 -22.10
N LYS A 155 21.56 -14.61 -22.21
CA LYS A 155 22.79 -15.08 -21.55
C LYS A 155 22.57 -15.19 -20.03
N GLU A 156 23.15 -16.20 -19.42
CA GLU A 156 22.96 -16.55 -18.00
C GLU A 156 23.31 -15.41 -17.02
N TRP A 157 24.35 -14.63 -17.28
CA TRP A 157 24.69 -13.48 -16.43
C TRP A 157 23.64 -12.35 -16.54
N LYS A 158 23.08 -12.12 -17.73
CA LYS A 158 22.04 -11.11 -17.95
C LYS A 158 20.78 -11.48 -17.19
N LYS A 159 20.43 -12.77 -17.18
CA LYS A 159 19.37 -13.34 -16.37
C LYS A 159 19.54 -12.91 -14.89
N ILE A 160 20.68 -13.23 -14.28
CA ILE A 160 20.94 -12.89 -12.86
C ILE A 160 20.82 -11.39 -12.61
N VAL A 161 21.45 -10.55 -13.45
CA VAL A 161 21.38 -9.08 -13.33
C VAL A 161 19.93 -8.59 -13.39
N PHE A 162 19.12 -9.11 -14.31
CA PHE A 162 17.71 -8.74 -14.39
C PHE A 162 16.92 -9.13 -13.13
N ILE A 163 17.14 -10.31 -12.55
CA ILE A 163 16.46 -10.68 -11.30
C ILE A 163 16.85 -9.75 -10.14
N VAL A 164 18.13 -9.37 -10.05
CA VAL A 164 18.59 -8.42 -9.04
C VAL A 164 17.91 -7.07 -9.23
N LEU A 165 17.83 -6.56 -10.48
CA LEU A 165 17.11 -5.32 -10.77
C LEU A 165 15.61 -5.42 -10.44
N LEU A 166 14.97 -6.55 -10.72
CA LEU A 166 13.56 -6.77 -10.39
C LEU A 166 13.31 -6.84 -8.87
N SER A 167 14.32 -7.20 -8.07
CA SER A 167 14.20 -7.19 -6.61
C SER A 167 13.97 -5.81 -6.01
N PHE A 168 14.32 -4.74 -6.75
CA PHE A 168 14.00 -3.35 -6.39
C PHE A 168 12.52 -3.00 -6.58
N PHE A 169 11.76 -3.79 -7.34
CA PHE A 169 10.31 -3.62 -7.47
C PHE A 169 9.56 -4.49 -6.48
N HIS A 170 10.03 -5.73 -6.26
CA HIS A 170 9.49 -6.61 -5.25
C HIS A 170 10.50 -7.70 -4.86
N LYS A 171 10.71 -7.89 -3.56
CA LYS A 171 11.76 -8.78 -3.04
C LYS A 171 11.61 -10.25 -3.46
N SER A 172 10.39 -10.69 -3.77
CA SER A 172 10.15 -12.07 -4.23
C SER A 172 10.83 -12.41 -5.56
N ALA A 173 11.34 -11.43 -6.33
CA ALA A 173 12.14 -11.70 -7.52
C ALA A 173 13.31 -12.66 -7.25
N ILE A 174 13.95 -12.51 -6.08
CA ILE A 174 15.10 -13.32 -5.65
C ILE A 174 14.75 -14.80 -5.57
N TYR A 175 13.49 -15.16 -5.32
CA TYR A 175 13.01 -16.53 -5.27
C TYR A 175 13.26 -17.32 -6.56
N VAL A 176 13.38 -16.64 -7.70
CA VAL A 176 13.59 -17.28 -9.00
C VAL A 176 15.05 -17.70 -9.22
N LEU A 177 16.02 -17.14 -8.48
CA LEU A 177 17.44 -17.48 -8.59
C LEU A 177 17.75 -18.98 -8.44
N PRO A 178 17.32 -19.69 -7.37
CA PRO A 178 17.60 -21.12 -7.23
C PRO A 178 17.03 -21.95 -8.39
N PHE A 179 15.92 -21.51 -8.99
CA PHE A 179 15.34 -22.20 -10.15
C PHE A 179 16.18 -22.06 -11.43
N LEU A 180 17.03 -21.04 -11.55
CA LEU A 180 17.98 -20.96 -12.67
C LEU A 180 18.98 -22.11 -12.67
N LEU A 181 19.28 -22.67 -11.50
CA LEU A 181 20.15 -23.83 -11.36
C LEU A 181 19.35 -25.12 -11.53
N LEU A 182 18.20 -25.23 -10.85
CA LEU A 182 17.36 -26.43 -10.92
C LEU A 182 16.90 -26.72 -12.35
N LEU A 183 16.60 -25.70 -13.15
CA LEU A 183 16.14 -25.87 -14.53
C LEU A 183 17.24 -26.29 -15.52
N LYS A 184 18.51 -26.31 -15.11
CA LYS A 184 19.62 -26.85 -15.93
C LYS A 184 19.76 -28.36 -15.82
N ILE A 185 19.14 -28.96 -14.80
CA ILE A 185 19.15 -30.41 -14.61
C ILE A 185 18.20 -31.03 -15.65
N ASP A 186 18.62 -32.12 -16.27
CA ASP A 186 17.77 -32.85 -17.21
C ASP A 186 16.74 -33.69 -16.45
N TRP A 187 15.58 -33.08 -16.21
CA TRP A 187 14.48 -33.72 -15.51
C TRP A 187 13.70 -34.65 -16.44
N ASN A 188 13.21 -35.75 -15.86
CA ASN A 188 12.24 -36.63 -16.47
C ASN A 188 11.02 -36.79 -15.55
N ARG A 189 9.95 -37.38 -16.08
CA ARG A 189 8.70 -37.59 -15.34
C ARG A 189 8.90 -38.30 -14.00
N LYS A 190 9.76 -39.32 -13.95
CA LYS A 190 10.03 -40.10 -12.73
C LYS A 190 10.76 -39.25 -11.69
N SER A 191 11.83 -38.56 -12.06
CA SER A 191 12.57 -37.71 -11.13
C SER A 191 11.74 -36.56 -10.60
N LEU A 192 10.91 -35.93 -11.44
CA LEU A 192 9.97 -34.89 -11.01
C LEU A 192 8.89 -35.42 -10.05
N SER A 193 8.37 -36.63 -10.29
CA SER A 193 7.41 -37.27 -9.40
C SER A 193 8.03 -37.58 -8.03
N ILE A 194 9.30 -38.00 -8.00
CA ILE A 194 10.06 -38.20 -6.75
C ILE A 194 10.24 -36.87 -6.02
N VAL A 195 10.67 -35.80 -6.72
CA VAL A 195 10.82 -34.47 -6.11
C VAL A 195 9.51 -33.96 -5.53
N LEU A 196 8.39 -34.12 -6.26
CA LEU A 196 7.06 -33.76 -5.76
C LEU A 196 6.68 -34.58 -4.51
N GLY A 197 6.93 -35.90 -4.53
CA GLY A 197 6.69 -36.77 -3.38
C GLY A 197 7.50 -36.35 -2.15
N LEU A 198 8.79 -36.08 -2.32
CA LEU A 198 9.65 -35.57 -1.25
C LEU A 198 9.17 -34.21 -0.74
N ALA A 199 8.78 -33.31 -1.64
CA ALA A 199 8.23 -32.01 -1.26
C ALA A 199 6.93 -32.14 -0.46
N LEU A 200 6.05 -33.09 -0.80
CA LEU A 200 4.85 -33.36 -0.01
C LEU A 200 5.18 -33.87 1.39
N LEU A 201 6.21 -34.70 1.54
CA LEU A 201 6.64 -35.16 2.87
C LEU A 201 7.09 -34.01 3.77
N THR A 202 7.66 -32.93 3.21
CA THR A 202 8.07 -31.76 4.01
C THR A 202 6.92 -31.06 4.71
N THR A 203 5.67 -31.21 4.23
CA THR A 203 4.50 -30.59 4.85
C THR A 203 4.18 -31.17 6.24
N PHE A 204 4.70 -32.35 6.56
CA PHE A 204 4.59 -32.99 7.88
C PHE A 204 5.74 -32.62 8.83
N VAL A 205 6.73 -31.87 8.35
CA VAL A 205 7.86 -31.41 9.17
C VAL A 205 7.40 -30.23 10.02
N PRO A 206 7.63 -30.24 11.35
CA PRO A 206 7.26 -29.14 12.24
C PRO A 206 8.25 -27.97 12.11
N PHE A 207 8.22 -27.29 10.96
CA PHE A 207 9.12 -26.18 10.65
C PHE A 207 9.05 -25.05 11.68
N GLU A 208 7.90 -24.81 12.30
CA GLU A 208 7.75 -23.83 13.37
C GLU A 208 8.71 -24.11 14.53
N SER A 209 8.72 -25.35 15.04
CA SER A 209 9.59 -25.77 16.13
C SER A 209 11.07 -25.61 15.78
N ILE A 210 11.43 -25.72 14.50
CA ILE A 210 12.81 -25.52 14.02
C ILE A 210 13.11 -24.01 13.92
N LEU A 211 12.24 -23.24 13.26
CA LEU A 211 12.46 -21.84 12.91
C LEU A 211 12.43 -20.90 14.11
N VAL A 212 11.71 -21.23 15.19
CA VAL A 212 11.69 -20.43 16.43
C VAL A 212 13.09 -20.22 17.02
N HIS A 213 13.98 -21.21 16.88
CA HIS A 213 15.38 -21.10 17.32
C HIS A 213 16.19 -20.06 16.54
N PHE A 214 15.68 -19.58 15.39
CA PHE A 214 16.30 -18.59 14.52
C PHE A 214 15.54 -17.26 14.49
N ASN A 215 14.71 -16.98 15.49
CA ASN A 215 13.91 -15.75 15.56
C ASN A 215 14.75 -14.45 15.60
N SER A 216 16.06 -14.55 15.89
CA SER A 216 17.00 -13.43 15.76
C SER A 216 17.21 -12.96 14.32
N VAL A 217 16.94 -13.81 13.33
CA VAL A 217 17.09 -13.46 11.91
C VAL A 217 15.82 -12.77 11.41
N THR A 218 15.95 -11.54 10.91
CA THR A 218 14.82 -10.68 10.48
C THR A 218 13.87 -11.36 9.49
N ILE A 219 14.39 -12.16 8.55
CA ILE A 219 13.55 -12.87 7.59
C ILE A 219 12.75 -14.00 8.26
N VAL A 220 13.38 -14.73 9.19
CA VAL A 220 12.73 -15.79 9.95
C VAL A 220 11.66 -15.20 10.86
N LYS A 221 11.95 -14.11 11.57
CA LYS A 221 10.96 -13.38 12.39
C LYS A 221 9.72 -12.98 11.57
N LYS A 222 9.90 -12.48 10.35
CA LYS A 222 8.78 -12.18 9.45
C LYS A 222 8.01 -13.44 9.04
N MET A 223 8.71 -14.51 8.69
CA MET A 223 8.08 -15.79 8.32
C MET A 223 7.28 -16.38 9.47
N LEU A 224 7.83 -16.38 10.70
CA LEU A 224 7.15 -16.81 11.92
C LEU A 224 5.84 -16.04 12.12
N GLY A 225 5.84 -14.72 11.88
CA GLY A 225 4.62 -13.90 11.93
C GLY A 225 3.56 -14.23 10.87
N TYR A 226 3.93 -14.95 9.80
CA TYR A 226 3.00 -15.44 8.77
C TYR A 226 2.59 -16.90 8.96
N MET A 227 3.16 -17.61 9.93
CA MET A 227 2.72 -18.96 10.27
C MET A 227 1.44 -18.86 11.09
N ARG A 228 0.43 -19.65 10.73
CA ARG A 228 -0.73 -19.88 11.60
C ARG A 228 -0.67 -21.31 12.09
N THR A 229 -1.03 -21.51 13.35
CA THR A 229 -0.93 -22.76 14.12
C THR A 229 -1.83 -23.90 13.60
N THR A 230 -2.60 -23.72 12.52
CA THR A 230 -3.72 -24.62 12.13
C THR A 230 -3.90 -24.74 10.62
N TYR A 231 -2.84 -24.94 9.84
CA TYR A 231 -3.00 -25.35 8.42
C TYR A 231 -2.95 -26.87 8.28
N GLY A 232 -4.09 -27.46 7.92
CA GLY A 232 -4.18 -28.88 7.58
C GLY A 232 -3.50 -29.19 6.25
N PHE A 233 -2.96 -30.41 6.13
CA PHE A 233 -2.36 -30.92 4.89
C PHE A 233 -3.29 -30.78 3.67
N PHE A 234 -4.62 -30.88 3.87
CA PHE A 234 -5.65 -30.88 2.83
C PHE A 234 -6.44 -29.55 2.73
N ASP A 235 -5.79 -28.40 2.88
CA ASP A 235 -6.43 -27.14 2.52
C ASP A 235 -6.82 -27.11 1.01
N PHE A 236 -7.86 -26.34 0.70
CA PHE A 236 -8.38 -26.24 -0.67
C PHE A 236 -7.32 -25.77 -1.69
N PRO A 237 -6.48 -24.75 -1.41
CA PRO A 237 -5.42 -24.33 -2.33
C PRO A 237 -4.38 -25.42 -2.66
N SER A 238 -4.10 -26.32 -1.72
CA SER A 238 -3.19 -27.45 -1.91
C SER A 238 -3.82 -28.54 -2.76
N ILE A 239 -5.10 -28.88 -2.51
CA ILE A 239 -5.84 -29.86 -3.31
C ILE A 239 -5.92 -29.40 -4.78
N VAL A 240 -6.22 -28.13 -5.02
CA VAL A 240 -6.28 -27.58 -6.38
C VAL A 240 -4.93 -27.66 -7.09
N ARG A 241 -3.83 -27.36 -6.40
CA ARG A 241 -2.47 -27.46 -6.99
C ARG A 241 -2.06 -28.92 -7.23
N LEU A 242 -2.42 -29.84 -6.34
CA LEU A 242 -2.25 -31.27 -6.54
C LEU A 242 -3.01 -31.73 -7.78
N LEU A 243 -4.27 -31.31 -7.95
CA LEU A 243 -5.05 -31.62 -9.15
C LEU A 243 -4.35 -31.12 -10.42
N PHE A 244 -3.88 -29.87 -10.43
CA PHE A 244 -3.18 -29.32 -11.60
C PHE A 244 -1.89 -30.10 -11.92
N VAL A 245 -1.04 -30.37 -10.92
CA VAL A 245 0.22 -31.10 -11.17
C VAL A 245 -0.03 -32.55 -11.54
N SER A 246 -1.04 -33.21 -10.98
CA SER A 246 -1.45 -34.57 -11.37
C SER A 246 -1.89 -34.62 -12.82
N VAL A 247 -2.71 -33.66 -13.28
CA VAL A 247 -3.11 -33.55 -14.69
C VAL A 247 -1.88 -33.33 -15.57
N VAL A 248 -0.99 -32.40 -15.22
CA VAL A 248 0.23 -32.14 -16.01
C VAL A 248 1.15 -33.37 -16.07
N LEU A 249 1.35 -34.08 -14.95
CA LEU A 249 2.15 -35.31 -14.91
C LEU A 249 1.52 -36.44 -15.72
N PHE A 250 0.19 -36.54 -15.78
CA PHE A 250 -0.51 -37.53 -16.60
C PHE A 250 -0.26 -37.30 -18.10
N TYR A 251 -0.26 -36.05 -18.55
CA TYR A 251 0.00 -35.70 -19.95
C TYR A 251 1.48 -35.46 -20.29
N TYR A 252 2.40 -35.55 -19.33
CA TYR A 252 3.81 -35.13 -19.45
C TYR A 252 4.43 -35.54 -20.80
N ASP A 253 4.45 -36.84 -21.11
CA ASP A 253 5.10 -37.38 -22.31
C ASP A 253 4.44 -36.88 -23.63
N ARG A 254 3.16 -36.46 -23.57
CA ARG A 254 2.42 -35.94 -24.72
C ARG A 254 2.64 -34.44 -24.95
N ILE A 255 2.97 -33.69 -23.89
CA ILE A 255 3.10 -32.24 -23.94
C ILE A 255 4.55 -31.76 -23.93
N THR A 256 5.52 -32.62 -23.61
CA THR A 256 6.96 -32.29 -23.64
C THR A 256 7.64 -32.73 -24.95
N LYS A 257 7.08 -32.36 -26.11
CA LYS A 257 7.60 -32.77 -27.43
C LYS A 257 8.81 -31.96 -27.90
N THR A 258 8.97 -30.75 -27.39
CA THR A 258 10.07 -29.84 -27.71
C THR A 258 10.82 -29.46 -26.44
N ASP A 259 12.09 -29.05 -26.57
CA ASP A 259 12.89 -28.61 -25.43
C ASP A 259 12.25 -27.44 -24.67
N TYR A 260 11.63 -26.50 -25.39
CA TYR A 260 10.89 -25.40 -24.80
C TYR A 260 9.68 -25.91 -23.97
N GLN A 261 8.87 -26.81 -24.52
CA GLN A 261 7.73 -27.36 -23.79
C GLN A 261 8.19 -28.14 -22.55
N LYS A 262 9.24 -28.97 -22.70
CA LYS A 262 9.85 -29.70 -21.58
C LYS A 262 10.33 -28.74 -20.49
N PHE A 263 11.04 -27.68 -20.87
CA PHE A 263 11.49 -26.64 -19.96
C PHE A 263 10.34 -25.99 -19.17
N ILE A 264 9.25 -25.60 -19.86
CA ILE A 264 8.07 -24.98 -19.24
C ILE A 264 7.36 -25.94 -18.28
N VAL A 265 7.13 -27.20 -18.69
CA VAL A 265 6.46 -28.22 -17.87
C VAL A 265 7.29 -28.57 -16.65
N ASN A 266 8.62 -28.69 -16.80
CA ASN A 266 9.54 -28.93 -15.69
C ASN A 266 9.51 -27.76 -14.69
N ALA A 267 9.55 -26.52 -15.18
CA ALA A 267 9.46 -25.33 -14.34
C ALA A 267 8.14 -25.26 -13.57
N PHE A 268 7.02 -25.58 -14.21
CA PHE A 268 5.74 -25.68 -13.55
C PHE A 268 5.75 -26.71 -12.41
N ILE A 269 6.19 -27.95 -12.68
CA ILE A 269 6.19 -29.02 -11.67
C ILE A 269 7.13 -28.68 -10.51
N LEU A 270 8.34 -28.19 -10.79
CA LEU A 270 9.29 -27.78 -9.75
C LEU A 270 8.74 -26.63 -8.89
N GLY A 271 8.05 -25.67 -9.50
CA GLY A 271 7.41 -24.57 -8.76
C GLY A 271 6.22 -25.01 -7.91
N ILE A 272 5.46 -26.03 -8.34
CA ILE A 272 4.43 -26.63 -7.49
C ILE A 272 5.07 -27.48 -6.38
N SER A 273 6.15 -28.21 -6.64
CA SER A 273 6.88 -28.91 -5.59
C SER A 273 7.39 -27.94 -4.52
N SER A 274 7.96 -26.80 -4.93
CA SER A 274 8.44 -25.81 -3.97
C SER A 274 7.33 -25.12 -3.16
N TYR A 275 6.09 -25.10 -3.65
CA TYR A 275 4.93 -24.65 -2.87
C TYR A 275 4.75 -25.51 -1.63
N PHE A 276 4.85 -26.84 -1.78
CA PHE A 276 4.72 -27.78 -0.66
C PHE A 276 5.88 -27.68 0.32
N VAL A 277 7.11 -27.42 -0.16
CA VAL A 277 8.26 -27.13 0.70
C VAL A 277 8.04 -25.91 1.58
N LEU A 278 7.40 -24.88 1.04
CA LEU A 278 7.13 -23.62 1.75
C LEU A 278 5.79 -23.62 2.50
N LYS A 279 5.08 -24.74 2.55
CA LYS A 279 3.69 -24.79 3.04
C LYS A 279 3.53 -24.37 4.50
N PHE A 280 4.60 -24.44 5.30
CA PHE A 280 4.61 -23.88 6.65
C PHE A 280 4.21 -22.39 6.71
N SER A 281 4.29 -21.66 5.59
CA SER A 281 3.64 -20.36 5.41
C SER A 281 2.89 -20.31 4.07
N GLU A 282 1.57 -20.59 4.08
CA GLU A 282 0.74 -20.66 2.87
C GLU A 282 0.80 -19.38 2.02
N LEU A 283 0.79 -18.21 2.66
CA LEU A 283 0.89 -16.91 1.98
C LEU A 283 2.25 -16.78 1.27
N THR A 284 3.33 -17.15 1.95
CA THR A 284 4.68 -17.11 1.38
C THR A 284 4.80 -18.11 0.24
N ALA A 285 4.30 -19.33 0.41
CA ALA A 285 4.29 -20.37 -0.62
C ALA A 285 3.52 -19.92 -1.87
N SER A 286 2.29 -19.44 -1.68
CA SER A 286 1.43 -18.96 -2.78
C SER A 286 2.05 -17.79 -3.53
N ARG A 287 2.60 -16.80 -2.83
CA ARG A 287 3.25 -15.63 -3.46
C ARG A 287 4.56 -16.01 -4.14
N SER A 288 5.37 -16.88 -3.55
CA SER A 288 6.67 -17.25 -4.12
C SER A 288 6.53 -18.12 -5.37
N THR A 289 5.53 -19.00 -5.42
CA THR A 289 5.40 -19.99 -6.51
C THR A 289 4.54 -19.53 -7.68
N ILE A 290 3.94 -18.35 -7.60
CA ILE A 290 3.04 -17.83 -8.63
C ILE A 290 3.69 -17.72 -10.01
N TYR A 291 4.99 -17.40 -10.08
CA TYR A 291 5.75 -17.32 -11.32
C TYR A 291 5.63 -18.60 -12.16
N PHE A 292 5.64 -19.75 -11.48
CA PHE A 292 5.57 -21.06 -12.10
C PHE A 292 4.12 -21.50 -12.30
N LEU A 293 3.22 -21.18 -11.36
CA LEU A 293 1.79 -21.48 -11.51
C LEU A 293 1.19 -20.79 -12.74
N MET A 294 1.63 -19.57 -13.10
CA MET A 294 1.18 -18.89 -14.32
C MET A 294 1.55 -19.62 -15.61
N LEU A 295 2.58 -20.49 -15.60
CA LEU A 295 2.91 -21.31 -16.77
C LEU A 295 1.78 -22.29 -17.14
N PHE A 296 0.89 -22.59 -16.19
CA PHE A 296 -0.31 -23.40 -16.46
C PHE A 296 -1.18 -22.82 -17.59
N VAL A 297 -1.16 -21.48 -17.77
CA VAL A 297 -1.89 -20.77 -18.83
C VAL A 297 -1.53 -21.25 -20.24
N ILE A 298 -0.27 -21.63 -20.46
CA ILE A 298 0.23 -22.11 -21.76
C ILE A 298 0.26 -23.65 -21.82
N ILE A 299 0.39 -24.32 -20.66
CA ILE A 299 0.36 -25.79 -20.58
C ILE A 299 -1.03 -26.36 -20.88
N VAL A 300 -2.10 -25.74 -20.40
CA VAL A 300 -3.48 -26.22 -20.65
C VAL A 300 -3.81 -26.31 -22.14
N PRO A 301 -3.53 -25.30 -22.98
CA PRO A 301 -3.65 -25.43 -24.44
C PRO A 301 -2.93 -26.64 -25.02
N TRP A 302 -1.72 -26.97 -24.58
CA TRP A 302 -0.99 -28.16 -25.06
C TRP A 302 -1.71 -29.46 -24.68
N ILE A 303 -2.28 -29.53 -23.48
CA ILE A 303 -3.10 -30.66 -23.05
C ILE A 303 -4.35 -30.78 -23.93
N VAL A 304 -5.05 -29.67 -24.18
CA VAL A 304 -6.24 -29.65 -25.04
C VAL A 304 -5.90 -30.07 -26.47
N GLN A 305 -4.78 -29.59 -27.02
CA GLN A 305 -4.30 -29.96 -28.36
C GLN A 305 -3.91 -31.43 -28.48
N SER A 306 -3.58 -32.11 -27.38
CA SER A 306 -3.35 -33.57 -27.40
C SER A 306 -4.58 -34.37 -27.87
N TYR A 307 -5.76 -33.74 -27.86
CA TYR A 307 -7.02 -34.29 -28.35
C TYR A 307 -7.41 -33.86 -29.76
N GLU A 308 -6.58 -33.12 -30.50
CA GLU A 308 -6.92 -32.56 -31.82
C GLU A 308 -7.47 -33.60 -32.81
N LYS A 309 -6.98 -34.85 -32.74
CA LYS A 309 -7.43 -35.97 -33.59
C LYS A 309 -8.84 -36.46 -33.25
N ASN A 310 -9.32 -36.23 -32.03
CA ASN A 310 -10.67 -36.58 -31.60
C ASN A 310 -11.49 -35.30 -31.36
N HIS A 311 -12.18 -34.85 -32.40
CA HIS A 311 -12.93 -33.59 -32.38
C HIS A 311 -13.94 -33.47 -31.22
N LYS A 312 -14.59 -34.58 -30.81
CA LYS A 312 -15.52 -34.57 -29.68
C LYS A 312 -14.78 -34.27 -28.38
N LEU A 313 -13.71 -35.00 -28.09
CA LEU A 313 -12.89 -34.79 -26.88
C LEU A 313 -12.21 -33.41 -26.86
N TYR A 314 -11.72 -32.94 -28.02
CA TYR A 314 -11.14 -31.60 -28.14
C TYR A 314 -12.17 -30.52 -27.76
N ARG A 315 -13.37 -30.56 -28.35
CA ARG A 315 -14.44 -29.59 -28.04
C ARG A 315 -14.88 -29.67 -26.57
N THR A 316 -15.06 -30.87 -26.04
CA THR A 316 -15.40 -31.04 -24.62
C THR A 316 -14.31 -30.46 -23.71
N SER A 317 -13.04 -30.69 -24.02
CA SER A 317 -11.91 -30.13 -23.26
C SER A 317 -11.90 -28.60 -23.28
N VAL A 318 -12.14 -27.98 -24.44
CA VAL A 318 -12.26 -26.52 -24.57
C VAL A 318 -13.39 -25.98 -23.69
N ILE A 319 -14.58 -26.61 -23.75
CA ILE A 319 -15.75 -26.20 -22.96
C ILE A 319 -15.45 -26.33 -21.46
N LEU A 320 -14.81 -27.42 -21.02
CA LEU A 320 -14.42 -27.62 -19.62
C LEU A 320 -13.46 -26.55 -19.13
N VAL A 321 -12.46 -26.18 -19.95
CA VAL A 321 -11.53 -25.08 -19.61
C VAL A 321 -12.28 -23.75 -19.49
N MET A 322 -13.23 -23.46 -20.38
CA MET A 322 -14.03 -22.23 -20.30
C MET A 322 -14.92 -22.22 -19.05
N CYS A 323 -15.57 -23.34 -18.71
CA CYS A 323 -16.38 -23.46 -17.49
C CYS A 323 -15.51 -23.29 -16.24
N PHE A 324 -14.34 -23.91 -16.22
CA PHE A 324 -13.35 -23.75 -15.16
C PHE A 324 -12.95 -22.27 -14.99
N SER A 325 -12.67 -21.55 -16.09
CA SER A 325 -12.33 -20.12 -16.04
C SER A 325 -13.47 -19.26 -15.46
N VAL A 326 -14.73 -19.59 -15.74
CA VAL A 326 -15.90 -18.90 -15.17
C VAL A 326 -16.01 -19.14 -13.67
N VAL A 327 -15.86 -20.40 -13.23
CA VAL A 327 -15.90 -20.75 -11.80
C VAL A 327 -14.74 -20.09 -11.05
N TYR A 328 -13.54 -20.09 -11.64
CA TYR A 328 -12.38 -19.48 -11.01
C TYR A 328 -12.52 -17.96 -10.93
N LEU A 329 -13.04 -17.31 -11.99
CA LEU A 329 -13.34 -15.88 -11.96
C LEU A 329 -14.28 -15.53 -10.80
N GLN A 330 -15.35 -16.30 -10.61
CA GLN A 330 -16.29 -16.06 -9.52
C GLN A 330 -15.61 -16.16 -8.16
N LYS A 331 -14.78 -17.19 -7.97
CA LYS A 331 -13.99 -17.40 -6.76
C LYS A 331 -13.02 -16.23 -6.50
N GLU A 332 -12.32 -15.74 -7.52
CA GLU A 332 -11.40 -14.59 -7.39
C GLU A 332 -12.13 -13.27 -7.15
N LEU A 333 -13.27 -13.02 -7.80
CA LEU A 333 -14.06 -11.81 -7.56
C LEU A 333 -14.59 -11.77 -6.12
N MET A 334 -15.15 -12.87 -5.63
CA MET A 334 -15.62 -12.96 -4.24
C MET A 334 -14.47 -12.80 -3.23
N ALA A 335 -13.32 -13.40 -3.51
CA ALA A 335 -12.15 -13.26 -2.64
C ALA A 335 -11.62 -11.81 -2.62
N THR A 336 -11.52 -11.15 -3.78
CA THR A 336 -11.03 -9.78 -3.88
C THR A 336 -11.99 -8.77 -3.27
N GLU A 337 -13.31 -8.94 -3.42
CA GLU A 337 -14.30 -8.10 -2.75
C GLU A 337 -14.20 -8.22 -1.23
N ARG A 338 -14.14 -9.45 -0.70
CA ARG A 338 -13.95 -9.69 0.74
C ARG A 338 -12.65 -9.09 1.26
N GLN A 339 -11.55 -9.28 0.54
CA GLN A 339 -10.23 -8.78 0.94
C GLN A 339 -10.09 -7.27 0.83
N SER A 340 -10.90 -6.61 -0.02
CA SER A 340 -10.92 -5.15 -0.13
C SER A 340 -11.56 -4.45 1.07
N GLY A 341 -12.16 -5.18 2.01
CA GLY A 341 -12.87 -4.59 3.15
C GLY A 341 -14.24 -4.04 2.80
N PHE A 342 -14.83 -4.40 1.65
CA PHE A 342 -16.14 -3.86 1.27
C PHE A 342 -17.25 -4.33 2.22
N SER A 343 -18.02 -3.37 2.74
CA SER A 343 -19.04 -3.61 3.78
C SER A 343 -20.34 -4.21 3.23
N ASN A 344 -20.79 -3.77 2.05
CA ASN A 344 -22.09 -4.17 1.47
C ASN A 344 -22.00 -5.35 0.48
N GLN A 345 -21.39 -6.47 0.91
CA GLN A 345 -21.15 -7.62 0.03
C GLN A 345 -22.44 -8.17 -0.58
N THR A 346 -22.54 -8.13 -1.92
CA THR A 346 -23.69 -8.66 -2.65
C THR A 346 -23.62 -10.19 -2.74
N ARG A 347 -24.70 -10.88 -2.37
CA ARG A 347 -24.76 -12.35 -2.48
C ARG A 347 -24.76 -12.76 -3.96
N GLY A 348 -23.66 -13.36 -4.42
CA GLY A 348 -23.61 -14.13 -5.66
C GLY A 348 -23.06 -13.41 -6.89
N TYR A 349 -22.87 -12.09 -6.87
CA TYR A 349 -22.21 -11.37 -7.96
C TYR A 349 -21.46 -10.14 -7.45
N VAL A 350 -20.33 -9.81 -8.09
CA VAL A 350 -19.51 -8.65 -7.71
C VAL A 350 -19.74 -7.50 -8.68
N GLN A 351 -20.19 -6.37 -8.16
CA GLN A 351 -20.41 -5.16 -8.94
C GLN A 351 -19.08 -4.42 -9.18
N MET A 352 -18.87 -3.94 -10.40
CA MET A 352 -17.72 -3.08 -10.68
C MET A 352 -18.02 -1.67 -10.22
N ARG A 353 -17.27 -1.19 -9.24
CA ARG A 353 -17.24 0.22 -8.87
C ARG A 353 -16.33 0.98 -9.80
N THR A 354 -16.74 2.19 -10.14
CA THR A 354 -16.02 3.01 -11.11
C THR A 354 -15.55 4.31 -10.51
N ILE A 355 -14.52 4.89 -11.12
CA ILE A 355 -13.95 6.18 -10.73
C ILE A 355 -14.94 7.35 -10.83
N PHE A 356 -16.08 7.15 -11.51
CA PHE A 356 -17.14 8.15 -11.63
C PHE A 356 -18.06 8.18 -10.40
N ASN A 357 -18.16 7.07 -9.66
CA ASN A 357 -18.97 6.93 -8.45
C ASN A 357 -18.08 6.43 -7.32
N LYS A 358 -17.19 7.29 -6.83
CA LYS A 358 -16.28 6.97 -5.72
C LYS A 358 -17.05 6.96 -4.41
N ASP A 359 -16.97 5.85 -3.69
CA ASP A 359 -17.57 5.68 -2.37
C ASP A 359 -16.54 5.04 -1.43
N TYR A 360 -15.71 5.88 -0.82
CA TYR A 360 -14.70 5.44 0.14
C TYR A 360 -15.33 4.89 1.43
N GLY A 361 -16.49 5.39 1.84
CA GLY A 361 -17.18 4.97 3.08
C GLY A 361 -17.69 3.53 3.02
N SER A 362 -17.85 2.97 1.82
CA SER A 362 -18.21 1.57 1.65
C SER A 362 -17.09 0.56 1.91
N PHE A 363 -15.86 1.02 2.17
CA PHE A 363 -14.71 0.18 2.45
C PHE A 363 -14.27 0.32 3.90
N ASP A 364 -14.38 -0.77 4.65
CA ASP A 364 -13.73 -0.97 5.95
C ASP A 364 -12.24 -1.28 5.74
N GLU A 365 -11.52 -0.30 5.22
CA GLU A 365 -10.08 -0.37 5.00
C GLU A 365 -9.42 0.93 5.42
N ARG A 366 -8.32 0.79 6.18
CA ARG A 366 -7.55 1.89 6.76
C ARG A 366 -7.16 2.94 5.71
N SER A 367 -6.49 2.52 4.64
CA SER A 367 -5.96 3.42 3.62
C SER A 367 -7.09 4.17 2.87
N ALA A 368 -8.27 3.54 2.69
CA ALA A 368 -9.46 4.15 2.12
C ALA A 368 -9.97 5.28 3.01
N PHE A 369 -10.13 5.00 4.32
CA PHE A 369 -10.50 5.99 5.32
C PHE A 369 -9.53 7.17 5.31
N TYR A 370 -8.23 6.92 5.36
CA TYR A 370 -7.21 7.97 5.38
C TYR A 370 -7.21 8.84 4.12
N THR A 371 -7.31 8.19 2.95
CA THR A 371 -7.31 8.91 1.67
C THR A 371 -8.51 9.84 1.56
N TYR A 372 -9.68 9.38 1.99
CA TYR A 372 -10.91 10.18 1.98
C TYR A 372 -10.83 11.38 2.93
N HIS A 373 -10.51 11.14 4.21
CA HIS A 373 -10.46 12.20 5.22
C HIS A 373 -9.34 13.19 4.98
N ARG A 374 -8.20 12.74 4.43
CA ARG A 374 -7.14 13.65 4.01
C ARG A 374 -7.60 14.56 2.87
N GLY A 375 -8.34 14.06 1.89
CA GLY A 375 -8.87 14.89 0.80
C GLY A 375 -9.85 15.96 1.27
N LEU A 376 -10.76 15.61 2.18
CA LEU A 376 -11.67 16.57 2.83
C LEU A 376 -10.90 17.62 3.62
N CYS A 377 -10.00 17.15 4.49
CA CYS A 377 -9.12 18.01 5.28
C CYS A 377 -8.32 18.98 4.39
N GLU A 378 -7.75 18.52 3.27
CA GLU A 378 -6.95 19.38 2.38
C GLU A 378 -7.79 20.51 1.77
N ALA A 379 -9.06 20.24 1.43
CA ALA A 379 -9.99 21.25 0.93
C ALA A 379 -10.41 22.25 2.02
N GLU A 380 -10.72 21.76 3.22
CA GLU A 380 -11.05 22.59 4.38
C GLU A 380 -9.86 23.46 4.79
N ALA A 381 -8.68 22.86 4.93
CA ALA A 381 -7.45 23.55 5.27
C ALA A 381 -7.03 24.59 4.21
N ALA A 382 -7.30 24.36 2.93
CA ALA A 382 -7.07 25.36 1.88
C ALA A 382 -7.98 26.58 2.08
N THR A 383 -9.27 26.35 2.37
CA THR A 383 -10.25 27.41 2.62
C THR A 383 -9.90 28.20 3.89
N SER A 384 -9.59 27.50 4.99
CA SER A 384 -9.19 28.12 6.25
C SER A 384 -7.90 28.93 6.11
N ARG A 385 -6.90 28.44 5.36
CA ARG A 385 -5.67 29.19 5.08
C ARG A 385 -5.93 30.50 4.35
N GLU A 386 -6.82 30.50 3.38
CA GLU A 386 -7.15 31.71 2.62
C GLU A 386 -7.85 32.74 3.52
N ASN A 387 -8.89 32.32 4.25
CA ASN A 387 -9.64 33.17 5.17
C ASN A 387 -8.73 33.77 6.26
N LEU A 388 -7.85 32.94 6.82
CA LEU A 388 -6.91 33.34 7.85
C LEU A 388 -5.78 34.22 7.33
N ARG A 389 -5.47 34.24 6.03
CA ARG A 389 -4.41 35.09 5.45
C ARG A 389 -4.92 36.48 5.09
N VAL A 390 -6.11 36.58 4.52
CA VAL A 390 -6.70 37.85 4.05
C VAL A 390 -6.92 38.84 5.19
N ASN A 391 -7.14 38.35 6.41
CA ASN A 391 -7.51 39.17 7.56
C ASN A 391 -6.35 39.56 8.49
N ARG A 392 -5.08 39.27 8.15
CA ARG A 392 -3.95 39.56 9.07
C ARG A 392 -3.38 40.94 8.89
N THR A 393 -3.13 41.59 10.02
CA THR A 393 -2.38 42.85 10.08
C THR A 393 -1.02 42.63 10.73
N PHE A 394 -0.05 43.46 10.36
CA PHE A 394 1.24 43.51 11.05
C PHE A 394 1.11 44.45 12.25
N VAL A 395 1.36 43.93 13.45
CA VAL A 395 1.17 44.65 14.72
C VAL A 395 2.48 44.80 15.51
N GLY A 396 3.54 44.10 15.11
CA GLY A 396 4.80 44.05 15.85
C GLY A 396 4.68 43.28 17.17
N TYR A 397 5.73 43.30 17.99
CA TYR A 397 5.74 42.60 19.28
C TYR A 397 4.90 43.35 20.32
N GLN A 398 4.09 42.60 21.07
CA GLN A 398 3.26 43.10 22.16
C GLN A 398 3.56 42.24 23.40
N GLU A 399 3.90 42.87 24.52
CA GLU A 399 4.35 42.16 25.72
C GLU A 399 3.21 41.39 26.42
N ASP A 400 1.97 41.84 26.25
CA ASP A 400 0.75 41.22 26.79
C ASP A 400 0.21 40.07 25.91
N LYS A 401 0.87 39.77 24.79
CA LYS A 401 0.43 38.79 23.80
C LYS A 401 1.43 37.67 23.64
N ASP A 402 0.91 36.47 23.57
CA ASP A 402 1.69 35.27 23.32
C ASP A 402 1.98 35.08 21.84
N ASN A 403 3.14 34.48 21.53
CA ASN A 403 3.67 34.42 20.17
C ASN A 403 4.09 33.01 19.79
N VAL A 404 3.90 32.65 18.52
CA VAL A 404 4.22 31.31 18.00
C VAL A 404 4.87 31.37 16.62
N VAL A 405 5.82 30.47 16.40
CA VAL A 405 6.52 30.31 15.13
C VAL A 405 5.66 29.51 14.16
N VAL A 406 5.44 30.07 12.97
CA VAL A 406 4.62 29.48 11.92
C VAL A 406 5.38 29.36 10.61
N TYR A 407 5.10 28.31 9.84
CA TYR A 407 5.64 28.16 8.49
C TYR A 407 4.65 28.63 7.41
N ASP A 408 5.04 29.62 6.62
CA ASP A 408 4.27 30.06 5.47
C ASP A 408 4.65 29.25 4.23
N LYS A 409 3.74 28.37 3.77
CA LYS A 409 3.95 27.53 2.58
C LYS A 409 4.10 28.31 1.28
N SER A 410 3.56 29.53 1.19
CA SER A 410 3.62 30.34 -0.04
C SER A 410 4.97 31.05 -0.19
N LYS A 411 5.46 31.64 0.90
CA LYS A 411 6.78 32.28 0.96
C LYS A 411 7.90 31.26 1.20
N LYS A 412 7.57 30.03 1.61
CA LYS A 412 8.50 28.96 2.03
C LYS A 412 9.46 29.41 3.13
N MET A 413 8.95 30.24 4.04
CA MET A 413 9.70 30.87 5.13
C MET A 413 8.90 30.82 6.43
N TYR A 414 9.59 30.87 7.56
CA TYR A 414 9.02 30.98 8.89
C TYR A 414 8.79 32.44 9.25
N GLY A 415 7.67 32.69 9.93
CA GLY A 415 7.33 33.96 10.56
C GLY A 415 6.78 33.73 11.96
N ILE A 416 6.26 34.80 12.58
CA ILE A 416 5.75 34.78 13.95
C ILE A 416 4.41 35.48 13.98
N ILE A 417 3.44 34.83 14.60
CA ILE A 417 2.12 35.40 14.86
C ILE A 417 1.85 35.46 16.35
N ASN A 418 0.99 36.39 16.76
CA ASN A 418 0.48 36.42 18.13
C ASN A 418 -0.76 35.51 18.30
N ASN A 419 -1.28 35.40 19.53
CA ASN A 419 -2.47 34.61 19.88
C ASN A 419 -3.80 35.13 19.29
N ASP A 420 -3.82 36.33 18.70
CA ASP A 420 -4.94 36.85 17.88
C ASP A 420 -4.78 36.47 16.40
N GLY A 421 -3.65 35.88 16.01
CA GLY A 421 -3.31 35.57 14.63
C GLY A 421 -2.74 36.75 13.82
N ASN A 422 -2.35 37.86 14.43
CA ASN A 422 -1.69 38.95 13.70
C ASN A 422 -0.19 38.71 13.53
N TRP A 423 0.41 39.28 12.49
CA TRP A 423 1.85 39.16 12.25
C TRP A 423 2.63 40.00 13.25
N VAL A 424 3.53 39.34 13.96
CA VAL A 424 4.55 39.97 14.82
C VAL A 424 5.85 40.13 14.04
N VAL A 425 6.20 39.08 13.28
CA VAL A 425 7.27 39.10 12.28
C VAL A 425 6.75 38.41 11.03
N GLU A 426 6.73 39.12 9.90
CA GLU A 426 6.32 38.51 8.63
C GLU A 426 7.25 37.35 8.21
N PRO A 427 6.82 36.43 7.35
CA PRO A 427 7.66 35.30 6.95
C PRO A 427 8.95 35.74 6.23
N GLU A 428 10.08 35.64 6.93
CA GLU A 428 11.40 36.05 6.44
C GLU A 428 12.51 35.02 6.73
N TYR A 429 12.29 34.09 7.66
CA TYR A 429 13.32 33.15 8.09
C TYR A 429 13.29 31.85 7.27
N LYS A 430 14.42 31.45 6.68
CA LYS A 430 14.51 30.16 5.95
C LYS A 430 14.62 28.93 6.85
N LYS A 431 15.09 29.11 8.08
CA LYS A 431 15.23 28.06 9.10
C LYS A 431 14.21 28.31 10.20
N GLN A 432 13.70 27.23 10.79
CA GLN A 432 12.78 27.33 11.93
C GLN A 432 13.55 27.87 13.15
N PRO A 433 13.22 29.07 13.67
CA PRO A 433 13.73 29.50 14.95
C PRO A 433 13.02 28.79 16.10
N THR A 434 13.67 28.70 17.26
CA THR A 434 13.00 28.42 18.52
C THR A 434 12.69 29.74 19.21
N LEU A 435 11.43 29.96 19.60
CA LEU A 435 10.98 31.19 20.23
C LEU A 435 10.91 31.00 21.75
N TYR A 436 11.52 31.91 22.50
CA TYR A 436 11.48 32.00 23.96
C TYR A 436 11.03 33.42 24.34
N LYS A 437 9.76 33.59 24.71
CA LYS A 437 9.12 34.92 24.89
C LYS A 437 9.34 35.85 23.68
N ASN A 438 10.29 36.77 23.76
CA ASN A 438 10.68 37.74 22.71
C ASN A 438 12.02 37.43 22.03
N VAL A 439 12.64 36.29 22.34
CA VAL A 439 13.97 35.93 21.83
C VAL A 439 13.86 34.75 20.87
N LEU A 440 14.31 34.95 19.64
CA LEU A 440 14.51 33.87 18.67
C LEU A 440 15.90 33.28 18.81
N ALA A 441 15.97 31.96 18.85
CA ALA A 441 17.22 31.21 18.84
C ALA A 441 17.31 30.35 17.56
N PHE A 442 18.43 30.46 16.84
CA PHE A 442 18.72 29.63 15.68
C PHE A 442 19.73 28.53 16.02
N GLY A 443 19.39 27.28 15.73
CA GLY A 443 20.30 26.14 15.88
C GLY A 443 21.19 25.90 14.65
N LYS A 444 22.44 25.45 14.86
CA LYS A 444 23.21 24.70 13.85
C LYS A 444 22.91 23.19 14.00
N GLN A 445 22.91 22.46 12.88
CA GLN A 445 22.64 21.01 12.86
C GLN A 445 23.55 20.24 13.83
N GLY A 446 22.94 19.47 14.75
CA GLY A 446 23.63 18.42 15.50
C GLY A 446 24.38 18.83 16.78
N GLU A 447 24.37 20.10 17.18
CA GLU A 447 25.04 20.54 18.41
C GLU A 447 24.10 21.33 19.33
N VAL A 448 23.94 20.87 20.57
CA VAL A 448 23.01 21.44 21.56
C VAL A 448 23.54 22.75 22.16
N PHE A 449 24.87 22.95 22.15
CA PHE A 449 25.52 24.11 22.76
C PHE A 449 26.80 24.47 22.00
N ARG A 450 26.81 25.57 21.22
CA ARG A 450 27.87 26.60 21.33
C ARG A 450 27.84 27.81 20.39
N GLN A 451 26.98 27.92 19.38
CA GLN A 451 26.73 29.22 18.73
C GLN A 451 25.28 29.31 18.29
N ARG A 452 24.43 29.92 19.12
CA ARG A 452 23.06 30.29 18.77
C ARG A 452 23.09 31.78 18.41
N GLU A 453 22.69 32.11 17.19
CA GLU A 453 22.34 33.49 16.88
C GLU A 453 21.02 33.77 17.61
N TYR A 454 21.02 34.84 18.40
CA TYR A 454 19.83 35.32 19.10
C TYR A 454 19.36 36.62 18.46
N ILE A 455 18.05 36.73 18.26
CA ILE A 455 17.40 37.93 17.74
C ILE A 455 16.27 38.29 18.69
N ASP A 456 16.29 39.50 19.22
CA ASP A 456 15.14 40.06 19.94
C ASP A 456 14.12 40.61 18.93
N ILE A 457 12.87 40.18 19.05
CA ILE A 457 11.77 40.65 18.21
C ILE A 457 11.00 41.82 18.84
N SER A 458 11.31 42.20 20.09
CA SER A 458 10.69 43.35 20.75
C SER A 458 11.22 44.70 20.26
N GLY A 459 12.37 44.70 19.57
CA GLY A 459 13.03 45.90 19.07
C GLY A 459 13.84 46.64 20.14
N ASN A 460 14.06 46.02 21.29
CA ASN A 460 14.89 46.56 22.36
C ASN A 460 16.36 46.19 22.12
N ASP A 461 17.28 47.07 22.52
CA ASP A 461 18.71 46.76 22.53
C ASP A 461 19.03 45.81 23.69
N MET A 462 18.85 44.50 23.47
CA MET A 462 19.21 43.46 24.44
C MET A 462 20.63 42.94 24.20
N THR A 463 21.39 42.81 25.28
CA THR A 463 22.68 42.12 25.26
C THR A 463 22.52 40.60 25.15
N TYR A 464 23.59 39.91 24.76
CA TYR A 464 23.60 38.45 24.66
C TYR A 464 23.25 37.75 25.99
N ASP A 465 23.74 38.28 27.11
CA ASP A 465 23.49 37.69 28.44
C ASP A 465 22.05 37.90 28.89
N GLU A 466 21.43 39.04 28.56
CA GLU A 466 20.00 39.29 28.81
C GLU A 466 19.12 38.33 28.00
N MET A 467 19.40 38.15 26.72
CA MET A 467 18.68 37.19 25.87
C MET A 467 18.82 35.75 26.39
N ARG A 468 20.01 35.39 26.87
CA ARG A 468 20.24 34.06 27.46
C ARG A 468 19.46 33.87 28.75
N SER A 469 19.39 34.89 29.61
CA SER A 469 18.61 34.83 30.84
C SER A 469 17.11 34.63 30.58
N VAL A 470 16.56 35.23 29.51
CA VAL A 470 15.18 34.99 29.09
C VAL A 470 14.99 33.53 28.69
N ILE A 471 15.88 32.97 27.86
CA ILE A 471 15.82 31.58 27.43
C ILE A 471 15.87 30.61 28.62
N ASP A 472 16.80 30.83 29.55
CA ASP A 472 16.97 29.96 30.72
C ASP A 472 15.71 29.99 31.61
N ALA A 473 15.05 31.15 31.75
CA ALA A 473 13.81 31.28 32.50
C ALA A 473 12.63 30.53 31.84
N GLU A 474 12.52 30.60 30.51
CA GLU A 474 11.47 29.91 29.75
C GLU A 474 11.70 28.38 29.73
N LEU A 475 12.95 27.91 29.65
CA LEU A 475 13.26 26.48 29.74
C LEU A 475 12.81 25.86 31.07
N VAL A 476 13.02 26.57 32.19
CA VAL A 476 12.57 26.12 33.52
C VAL A 476 11.05 25.97 33.59
N LYS A 477 10.31 26.83 32.90
CA LYS A 477 8.86 26.73 32.85
C LYS A 477 8.41 25.56 31.95
N GLN A 478 9.11 25.30 30.84
CA GLN A 478 8.82 24.17 29.95
C GLN A 478 9.05 22.83 30.66
N ASP A 479 10.12 22.73 31.45
CA ASP A 479 10.41 21.54 32.26
C ASP A 479 9.26 21.23 33.24
N LYS A 480 8.65 22.27 33.85
CA LYS A 480 7.48 22.09 34.73
C LYS A 480 6.25 21.55 34.00
N LEU A 481 6.03 21.96 32.75
CA LEU A 481 4.93 21.43 31.92
C LEU A 481 5.15 19.97 31.53
N ILE A 482 6.41 19.59 31.27
CA ILE A 482 6.78 18.21 30.93
C ILE A 482 6.56 17.29 32.14
N ASP A 483 6.99 17.73 33.32
CA ASP A 483 6.90 16.99 34.58
C ASP A 483 5.50 16.98 35.23
N ALA A 484 4.53 17.70 34.65
CA ALA A 484 3.15 17.71 35.13
C ALA A 484 2.57 16.28 35.22
N ARG A 485 1.99 15.95 36.38
CA ARG A 485 1.38 14.64 36.62
C ARG A 485 0.15 14.46 35.74
N GLU A 486 0.11 13.33 35.05
CA GLU A 486 -1.04 12.89 34.27
C GLU A 486 -1.92 11.98 35.13
N GLU A 487 -3.21 12.31 35.22
CA GLU A 487 -4.21 11.36 35.71
C GLU A 487 -4.86 10.67 34.50
N THR A 488 -4.75 9.34 34.44
CA THR A 488 -5.30 8.54 33.33
C THR A 488 -6.55 7.81 33.77
N PHE A 489 -7.61 7.99 32.99
CA PHE A 489 -8.89 7.34 33.17
C PHE A 489 -9.17 6.44 31.96
N ASN A 490 -9.55 5.20 32.19
CA ASN A 490 -9.97 4.29 31.11
C ASN A 490 -11.44 4.52 30.80
N TYR A 491 -11.76 4.77 29.52
CA TYR A 491 -13.11 5.09 29.07
C TYR A 491 -13.55 4.15 27.95
N ASN A 492 -14.88 4.03 27.76
CA ASN A 492 -15.48 3.28 26.66
C ASN A 492 -15.82 4.24 25.49
N TYR A 493 -15.80 3.72 24.26
CA TYR A 493 -16.17 4.44 23.02
C TYR A 493 -17.52 5.16 23.13
N ASP A 494 -18.47 4.60 23.88
CA ASP A 494 -19.82 5.15 24.00
C ASP A 494 -19.85 6.55 24.62
N LEU A 495 -18.75 6.97 25.28
CA LEU A 495 -18.57 8.28 25.92
C LEU A 495 -17.90 9.32 25.00
N LEU A 496 -17.52 8.96 23.77
CA LEU A 496 -17.11 9.95 22.77
C LEU A 496 -18.32 10.83 22.40
N PRO A 497 -18.15 12.14 22.18
CA PRO A 497 -19.19 13.01 21.65
C PRO A 497 -19.70 12.53 20.29
N ASP A 498 -20.95 12.82 19.97
CA ASP A 498 -21.58 12.35 18.73
C ASP A 498 -20.93 12.98 17.49
N GLU A 499 -20.40 14.20 17.62
CA GLU A 499 -19.60 14.91 16.62
C GLU A 499 -18.35 14.10 16.23
N ILE A 500 -17.66 13.53 17.22
CA ILE A 500 -16.48 12.68 17.01
C ILE A 500 -16.86 11.30 16.49
N LYS A 501 -17.94 10.71 17.02
CA LYS A 501 -18.43 9.40 16.55
C LYS A 501 -18.83 9.45 15.08
N SER A 502 -19.42 10.55 14.61
CA SER A 502 -19.84 10.73 13.22
C SER A 502 -18.67 10.64 12.21
N GLN A 503 -17.46 10.97 12.65
CA GLN A 503 -16.22 10.89 11.86
C GLN A 503 -15.55 9.51 11.93
N LEU A 504 -16.07 8.60 12.76
CA LEU A 504 -15.54 7.25 12.98
C LEU A 504 -16.59 6.21 12.53
N PRO A 505 -16.72 5.95 11.22
CA PRO A 505 -17.81 5.15 10.66
C PRO A 505 -17.88 3.72 11.21
N ASN A 506 -16.77 3.17 11.73
CA ASN A 506 -16.69 1.81 12.24
C ASN A 506 -16.22 1.76 13.70
N LYS A 507 -17.17 1.68 14.65
CA LYS A 507 -16.91 1.57 16.10
C LYS A 507 -15.90 0.46 16.45
N GLU A 508 -15.96 -0.68 15.76
CA GLU A 508 -15.10 -1.85 16.04
C GLU A 508 -13.60 -1.57 15.83
N ASN A 509 -13.25 -0.55 15.05
CA ASN A 509 -11.88 -0.18 14.77
C ASN A 509 -11.30 0.78 15.82
N VAL A 510 -12.11 1.26 16.78
CA VAL A 510 -11.65 2.07 17.90
C VAL A 510 -11.17 1.18 19.04
N SER A 511 -9.95 1.42 19.51
CA SER A 511 -9.37 0.69 20.64
C SER A 511 -8.57 1.61 21.56
N ASN A 512 -8.29 1.15 22.79
CA ASN A 512 -7.42 1.84 23.74
C ASN A 512 -7.83 3.28 24.07
N PHE A 513 -9.14 3.57 24.18
CA PHE A 513 -9.59 4.90 24.58
C PHE A 513 -9.26 5.20 26.04
N ARG A 514 -8.57 6.30 26.27
CA ARG A 514 -8.17 6.81 27.58
C ARG A 514 -8.33 8.32 27.60
N LEU A 515 -8.77 8.85 28.72
CA LEU A 515 -8.79 10.28 28.98
C LEU A 515 -7.64 10.62 29.92
N VAL A 516 -6.86 11.63 29.55
CA VAL A 516 -5.75 12.14 30.35
C VAL A 516 -6.12 13.53 30.85
N SER A 517 -6.17 13.74 32.16
CA SER A 517 -6.38 15.06 32.77
C SER A 517 -5.05 15.73 33.05
N LEU A 518 -4.97 17.03 32.78
CA LEU A 518 -3.81 17.90 33.02
C LEU A 518 -4.30 19.22 33.63
N ASP A 519 -3.59 19.73 34.63
CA ASP A 519 -4.00 20.92 35.40
C ASP A 519 -3.14 22.18 35.11
N ILE A 520 -2.16 22.09 34.21
CA ILE A 520 -1.22 23.17 33.89
C ILE A 520 -1.13 23.32 32.36
N PRO A 521 -1.28 24.53 31.78
CA PRO A 521 -1.42 25.84 32.46
C PRO A 521 -2.82 26.12 33.01
N THR A 522 -3.83 25.49 32.42
CA THR A 522 -5.22 25.45 32.89
C THR A 522 -5.69 24.00 32.91
N LYS A 523 -6.83 23.69 33.54
CA LYS A 523 -7.36 22.33 33.54
C LYS A 523 -7.95 21.98 32.18
N TYR A 524 -7.52 20.88 31.59
CA TYR A 524 -8.06 20.35 30.34
C TYR A 524 -7.92 18.82 30.28
N TYR A 525 -8.62 18.19 29.32
CA TYR A 525 -8.55 16.75 29.11
C TYR A 525 -8.15 16.40 27.68
N ILE A 526 -7.41 15.30 27.56
CA ILE A 526 -6.97 14.74 26.29
C ILE A 526 -7.55 13.33 26.15
N GLY A 527 -8.50 13.15 25.22
CA GLY A 527 -9.00 11.85 24.81
C GLY A 527 -8.05 11.21 23.81
N LYS A 528 -7.32 10.16 24.20
CA LYS A 528 -6.41 9.39 23.34
C LYS A 528 -7.03 8.04 23.00
N PHE A 529 -7.11 7.68 21.73
CA PHE A 529 -7.53 6.35 21.29
C PHE A 529 -6.76 5.92 20.05
N LYS A 530 -6.95 4.67 19.65
CA LYS A 530 -6.49 4.15 18.36
C LYS A 530 -7.65 3.93 17.42
N TYR A 531 -7.48 4.30 16.16
CA TYR A 531 -8.38 3.94 15.07
C TYR A 531 -7.60 3.31 13.91
N TYR A 532 -7.91 2.06 13.55
CA TYR A 532 -7.08 1.25 12.62
C TYR A 532 -5.57 1.26 12.98
N ASP A 533 -5.26 1.18 14.28
CA ASP A 533 -3.91 1.25 14.89
C ASP A 533 -3.19 2.60 14.90
N PHE A 534 -3.80 3.67 14.40
CA PHE A 534 -3.23 5.01 14.52
C PHE A 534 -3.69 5.69 15.80
N ASP A 535 -2.76 6.34 16.47
CA ASP A 535 -3.08 7.22 17.59
C ASP A 535 -3.91 8.41 17.08
N MET A 536 -4.99 8.67 17.81
CA MET A 536 -5.94 9.74 17.59
C MET A 536 -6.15 10.46 18.92
N THR A 537 -6.36 11.76 18.83
CA THR A 537 -6.44 12.67 19.97
C THR A 537 -7.60 13.64 19.77
N VAL A 538 -8.35 13.87 20.85
CA VAL A 538 -9.40 14.87 20.94
C VAL A 538 -9.21 15.66 22.22
N TYR A 539 -9.47 16.96 22.21
CA TYR A 539 -9.25 17.85 23.35
C TYR A 539 -10.57 18.31 23.92
N TYR A 540 -10.62 18.36 25.24
CA TYR A 540 -11.73 18.91 26.00
C TYR A 540 -11.23 20.01 26.92
N ASP A 541 -12.01 21.06 27.08
CA ASP A 541 -11.74 22.13 28.04
C ASP A 541 -11.94 21.64 29.50
N GLY A 542 -11.68 22.50 30.48
CA GLY A 542 -11.85 22.18 31.89
C GLY A 542 -13.29 21.88 32.32
N HIS A 543 -14.26 22.15 31.45
CA HIS A 543 -15.69 21.87 31.61
C HIS A 543 -16.15 20.64 30.81
N GLU A 544 -15.22 19.88 30.23
CA GLU A 544 -15.48 18.68 29.41
C GLU A 544 -16.20 18.97 28.07
N HIS A 545 -16.17 20.21 27.57
CA HIS A 545 -16.62 20.53 26.22
C HIS A 545 -15.49 20.33 25.20
N LEU A 546 -15.84 19.94 23.98
CA LEU A 546 -14.87 19.82 22.89
C LEU A 546 -14.20 21.17 22.59
N VAL A 547 -12.87 21.17 22.59
CA VAL A 547 -12.05 22.30 22.13
C VAL A 547 -12.17 22.46 20.61
N SER A 548 -12.32 21.34 19.90
CA SER A 548 -12.55 21.30 18.47
C SER A 548 -13.35 20.04 18.12
N ASP A 549 -14.21 20.15 17.12
CA ASP A 549 -14.92 19.00 16.56
C ASP A 549 -13.99 18.10 15.72
N GLU A 550 -12.73 18.51 15.48
CA GLU A 550 -11.78 17.73 14.69
C GLU A 550 -11.05 16.63 15.50
N ILE A 551 -10.81 15.49 14.85
CA ILE A 551 -9.93 14.44 15.36
C ILE A 551 -8.48 14.73 14.92
N PHE A 552 -7.57 14.83 15.89
CA PHE A 552 -6.15 15.05 15.63
C PHE A 552 -5.38 13.73 15.61
N ARG A 553 -4.42 13.58 14.71
CA ARG A 553 -3.49 12.44 14.72
C ARG A 553 -2.51 12.52 15.89
N THR A 554 -2.07 13.73 16.19
CA THR A 554 -1.23 14.03 17.34
C THR A 554 -1.38 15.50 17.64
N ALA A 555 -1.17 15.88 18.88
CA ALA A 555 -1.17 17.26 19.29
C ALA A 555 -0.29 17.41 20.53
N THR A 556 0.27 18.60 20.70
CA THR A 556 1.10 18.90 21.87
C THR A 556 0.22 19.07 23.11
N ARG A 557 0.83 19.06 24.29
CA ARG A 557 0.19 19.71 25.44
C ARG A 557 0.01 21.21 25.12
N TYR A 558 -0.92 21.87 25.81
CA TYR A 558 -0.93 23.33 25.81
C TYR A 558 0.45 23.81 26.28
N ASP A 559 1.05 24.71 25.52
CA ASP A 559 2.28 25.38 25.96
C ASP A 559 1.95 26.42 27.05
N GLU A 560 2.98 27.11 27.55
CA GLU A 560 2.83 28.10 28.63
C GLU A 560 1.92 29.27 28.27
N ASN A 561 1.73 29.47 26.97
CA ASN A 561 0.94 30.52 26.37
C ASN A 561 -0.50 30.07 26.08
N ASN A 562 -0.92 28.91 26.63
CA ASN A 562 -2.20 28.27 26.35
C ASN A 562 -2.48 28.11 24.83
N MET A 563 -1.44 27.89 24.03
CA MET A 563 -1.59 27.54 22.62
C MET A 563 -1.46 26.03 22.42
N LEU A 564 -2.32 25.51 21.55
CA LEU A 564 -2.33 24.11 21.17
C LEU A 564 -1.84 23.97 19.73
N ILE A 565 -0.77 23.20 19.54
CA ILE A 565 -0.31 22.80 18.21
C ILE A 565 -0.85 21.40 17.94
N ALA A 566 -1.78 21.31 17.00
CA ALA A 566 -2.43 20.06 16.63
C ALA A 566 -2.12 19.69 15.17
N TYR A 567 -2.03 18.38 14.92
CA TYR A 567 -1.78 17.82 13.60
C TYR A 567 -3.01 17.04 13.16
N THR A 568 -3.67 17.51 12.11
CA THR A 568 -4.79 16.84 11.46
C THR A 568 -4.27 15.78 10.48
N TYR A 569 -5.12 15.26 9.60
CA TYR A 569 -4.71 14.36 8.52
C TYR A 569 -3.82 15.02 7.47
N CYS A 570 -3.91 16.34 7.31
CA CYS A 570 -3.34 17.06 6.18
C CYS A 570 -2.60 18.36 6.53
N SER A 571 -2.84 18.91 7.72
CA SER A 571 -2.35 20.22 8.14
C SER A 571 -1.84 20.18 9.57
N LYS A 572 -0.96 21.14 9.88
CA LYS A 572 -0.68 21.53 11.26
C LYS A 572 -1.51 22.77 11.53
N ILE A 573 -2.28 22.74 12.60
CA ILE A 573 -3.12 23.86 13.02
C ILE A 573 -2.64 24.38 14.38
N ILE A 574 -2.88 25.66 14.63
CA ILE A 574 -2.61 26.30 15.91
C ILE A 574 -3.92 26.85 16.44
N ILE A 575 -4.26 26.49 17.67
CA ILE A 575 -5.46 26.90 18.37
C ILE A 575 -5.05 27.74 19.58
N ASN A 576 -5.71 28.89 19.78
CA ASN A 576 -5.47 29.76 20.94
C ASN A 576 -6.30 29.32 22.17
N SER A 577 -6.17 30.06 23.27
CA SER A 577 -6.89 29.81 24.53
C SER A 577 -8.41 29.93 24.43
N ASP A 578 -8.91 30.65 23.42
CA ASP A 578 -10.34 30.83 23.15
C ASP A 578 -10.89 29.75 22.20
N ASN A 579 -10.13 28.67 21.99
CA ASN A 579 -10.45 27.56 21.09
C ASN A 579 -10.60 27.98 19.61
N GLN A 580 -9.97 29.09 19.19
CA GLN A 580 -10.01 29.57 17.81
C GLN A 580 -8.77 29.10 17.04
N VAL A 581 -8.99 28.61 15.81
CA VAL A 581 -7.88 28.28 14.89
C VAL A 581 -7.25 29.57 14.39
N ILE A 582 -6.04 29.88 14.87
CA ILE A 582 -5.30 31.09 14.53
C ILE A 582 -4.22 30.85 13.47
N TRP A 583 -3.94 29.62 13.07
CA TRP A 583 -3.05 29.31 11.94
C TRP A 583 -3.28 27.91 11.39
N VAL A 584 -3.04 27.75 10.08
CA VAL A 584 -3.07 26.47 9.39
C VAL A 584 -1.88 26.43 8.43
N GLU A 585 -0.99 25.44 8.59
CA GLU A 585 0.17 25.22 7.71
C GLU A 585 -0.22 24.38 6.49
#